data_AF-O01355-F1
#
_entry.id   AF-O01355-F1
#
_cell.length_a   1.000
_cell.length_b   1.000
_cell.length_c   1.000
_cell.angle_alpha   90.00
_cell.angle_beta   90.00
_cell.angle_gamma   90.00
#
_symmetry.space_group_name_H-M   'P 1'
#
loop_
_entity.id
_entity.type
_entity.pdbx_description
1 polymer ?
#
loop_
_entity_poly.entity_id
_entity_poly.type
_entity_poly.pdbx_seq_one_letter_code
_entity_poly.pdbx_strand_id
1 'polypeptide(L)'
;MTESTRKMTHQRKLQLKSLLLNRAREDLKREAEQKAEEKKKILNNRIESLGDLSSMSQQELMELCRELHAKTDKVDDERFDIELKVKKNDQEIEELNQKIFELRGKFKRPPLRRVRMSADQMLRALLGSKHKVTMDLRSNLKTVKETKK
;
A
#
# COMPACT_ATOMS: atom_id res chain seq x y z
N MET A 1 -34.63 -6.08 -39.05
CA MET A 1 -33.26 -5.58 -38.85
C MET A 1 -32.85 -5.88 -37.41
N THR A 2 -32.38 -7.09 -37.12
CA THR A 2 -32.01 -7.50 -35.76
C THR A 2 -30.57 -7.07 -35.49
N GLU A 3 -30.41 -6.01 -34.71
CA GLU A 3 -29.12 -5.55 -34.20
C GLU A 3 -28.54 -6.62 -33.27
N SER A 4 -27.74 -7.53 -33.84
CA SER A 4 -26.90 -8.43 -33.06
C SER A 4 -25.77 -7.58 -32.46
N THR A 5 -26.01 -7.04 -31.27
CA THR A 5 -24.99 -6.38 -30.45
C THR A 5 -23.86 -7.38 -30.21
N ARG A 6 -22.81 -7.31 -31.04
CA ARG A 6 -21.63 -8.19 -30.97
C ARG A 6 -21.01 -8.05 -29.59
N LYS A 7 -21.27 -9.04 -28.72
CA LYS A 7 -20.68 -9.13 -27.39
C LYS A 7 -19.16 -9.12 -27.54
N MET A 8 -18.50 -8.14 -26.92
CA MET A 8 -17.04 -8.03 -26.91
C MET A 8 -16.38 -9.37 -26.58
N THR A 9 -15.38 -9.76 -27.37
CA THR A 9 -14.66 -11.03 -27.17
C THR A 9 -14.04 -11.07 -25.78
N HIS A 10 -13.99 -12.26 -25.17
CA HIS A 10 -13.40 -12.45 -23.84
C HIS A 10 -11.96 -11.93 -23.77
N GLN A 11 -11.17 -12.17 -24.83
CA GLN A 11 -9.80 -11.68 -24.96
C GLN A 11 -9.73 -10.15 -24.89
N ARG A 12 -10.63 -9.44 -25.58
CA ARG A 12 -10.66 -7.98 -25.55
C ARG A 12 -11.07 -7.45 -24.18
N LYS A 13 -12.04 -8.09 -23.50
CA LYS A 13 -12.39 -7.74 -22.12
C LYS A 13 -11.21 -7.91 -21.17
N LEU A 14 -10.44 -8.99 -21.30
CA LEU A 14 -9.26 -9.24 -20.47
C LEU A 14 -8.16 -8.21 -20.73
N GLN A 15 -7.92 -7.88 -22.00
CA GLN A 15 -6.95 -6.85 -22.38
C GLN A 15 -7.33 -5.49 -21.76
N LEU A 16 -8.60 -5.09 -21.82
CA LEU A 16 -9.08 -3.85 -21.21
C LEU A 16 -8.94 -3.86 -19.68
N LYS A 17 -9.25 -4.98 -19.01
CA LYS A 17 -9.02 -5.13 -17.57
C LYS A 17 -7.53 -5.00 -17.22
N SER A 18 -6.64 -5.59 -18.02
CA SER A 18 -5.20 -5.49 -17.81
C SER A 18 -4.72 -4.04 -17.96
N LEU A 19 -5.19 -3.33 -18.99
CA LEU A 19 -4.86 -1.92 -19.20
C LEU A 19 -5.37 -1.04 -18.04
N LEU A 20 -6.59 -1.28 -17.58
CA LEU A 20 -7.16 -0.58 -16.42
C LEU A 20 -6.33 -0.80 -15.15
N LEU A 21 -5.95 -2.05 -14.87
CA LEU A 21 -5.13 -2.37 -13.69
C LEU A 21 -3.73 -1.79 -13.78
N ASN A 22 -3.12 -1.80 -14.98
CA ASN A 22 -1.81 -1.18 -15.18
C ASN A 22 -1.88 0.32 -14.93
N ARG A 23 -2.90 0.99 -15.47
CA ARG A 23 -3.10 2.43 -15.23
C ARG A 23 -3.37 2.73 -13.76
N ALA A 24 -4.22 1.95 -13.10
CA ALA A 24 -4.51 2.12 -11.67
C ALA A 24 -3.26 1.96 -10.80
N ARG A 25 -2.34 1.05 -11.15
CA ARG A 25 -1.04 0.90 -10.46
C ARG A 25 -0.14 2.12 -10.65
N GLU A 26 -0.06 2.65 -11.86
CA GLU A 26 0.72 3.86 -12.15
C GLU A 26 0.16 5.07 -11.40
N ASP A 27 -1.16 5.24 -11.40
CA ASP A 27 -1.82 6.34 -10.71
C ASP A 27 -1.66 6.22 -9.18
N LEU A 28 -1.77 5.02 -8.61
CA LEU A 28 -1.50 4.78 -7.19
C LEU A 28 -0.06 5.12 -6.80
N LYS A 29 0.91 4.79 -7.68
CA LYS A 29 2.31 5.15 -7.47
C LYS A 29 2.51 6.67 -7.50
N ARG A 30 1.91 7.34 -8.49
CA ARG A 30 1.97 8.81 -8.62
C ARG A 30 1.35 9.50 -7.41
N GLU A 31 0.21 9.01 -6.94
CA GLU A 31 -0.46 9.55 -5.75
C GLU A 31 0.41 9.38 -4.49
N ALA A 32 1.07 8.22 -4.33
CA ALA A 32 1.98 7.98 -3.21
C ALA A 32 3.19 8.94 -3.23
N GLU A 33 3.77 9.18 -4.41
CA GLU A 33 4.86 10.15 -4.59
C GLU A 33 4.39 11.59 -4.28
N GLN A 34 3.21 11.98 -4.75
CA GLN A 34 2.62 13.29 -4.47
C GLN A 34 2.37 13.49 -2.97
N LYS A 35 1.77 12.49 -2.30
CA LYS A 35 1.54 12.52 -0.84
C LYS A 35 2.85 12.60 -0.05
N ALA A 36 3.91 11.92 -0.50
CA ALA A 36 5.21 11.99 0.15
C ALA A 36 5.85 13.39 0.01
N GLU A 37 5.76 13.99 -1.17
CA GLU A 37 6.26 15.35 -1.43
C GLU A 37 5.45 16.41 -0.66
N GLU A 38 4.13 16.29 -0.63
CA GLU A 38 3.25 17.16 0.16
C GLU A 38 3.55 17.05 1.66
N LYS A 39 3.73 15.82 2.18
CA LYS A 39 4.16 15.60 3.56
C LYS A 39 5.48 16.31 3.86
N LYS A 40 6.46 16.22 2.96
CA LYS A 40 7.75 16.91 3.11
C LYS A 40 7.56 18.43 3.15
N LYS A 41 6.75 19.00 2.26
CA LYS A 41 6.43 20.43 2.24
C LYS A 41 5.77 20.90 3.54
N ILE A 42 4.76 20.17 4.02
CA ILE A 42 4.05 20.50 5.26
C ILE A 42 5.01 20.44 6.46
N LEU A 43 5.84 19.41 6.54
CA LEU A 43 6.82 19.28 7.63
C LEU A 43 7.85 20.40 7.61
N ASN A 44 8.36 20.78 6.43
CA ASN A 44 9.30 21.90 6.29
C ASN A 44 8.67 23.24 6.70
N ASN A 45 7.35 23.42 6.51
CA ASN A 45 6.65 24.62 6.94
C ASN A 45 6.35 24.61 8.45
N ARG A 46 6.13 23.42 9.04
CA ARG A 46 5.75 23.27 10.47
C ARG A 46 6.96 23.21 11.39
N ILE A 47 8.07 22.65 10.92
CA ILE A 47 9.30 22.45 11.67
C ILE A 47 10.32 23.44 11.11
N GLU A 48 10.50 24.54 11.81
CA GLU A 48 11.57 25.50 11.54
C GLU A 48 12.91 24.79 11.72
N SER A 49 13.83 24.96 10.76
CA SER A 49 15.19 24.46 10.91
C SER A 49 15.85 25.18 12.08
N LEU A 50 16.41 24.42 13.02
CA LEU A 50 17.30 24.99 14.01
C LEU A 50 18.50 25.57 13.23
N GLY A 51 18.72 26.88 13.38
CA GLY A 51 19.82 27.59 12.74
C GLY A 51 21.18 27.16 13.29
N ASP A 52 22.19 28.01 13.15
CA ASP A 52 23.51 27.72 13.71
C ASP A 52 23.53 27.89 15.23
N LEU A 53 23.29 26.80 15.94
CA LEU A 53 23.31 26.75 17.41
C LEU A 53 24.66 27.14 18.02
N SER A 54 25.77 27.03 17.27
CA SER A 54 27.10 27.39 17.77
C SER A 54 27.32 28.90 17.87
N SER A 55 26.49 29.67 17.16
CA SER A 55 26.50 31.13 17.17
C SER A 55 25.66 31.73 18.31
N MET A 56 24.84 30.92 18.99
CA MET A 56 23.94 31.36 20.05
C MET A 56 24.65 31.46 21.41
N SER A 57 24.29 32.47 22.18
CA SER A 57 24.71 32.60 23.57
C SER A 57 24.06 31.53 24.46
N GLN A 58 24.66 31.26 25.63
CA GLN A 58 24.12 30.30 26.59
C GLN A 58 22.67 30.62 27.01
N GLN A 59 22.32 31.91 27.12
CA GLN A 59 20.98 32.33 27.51
C GLN A 59 19.96 32.05 26.41
N GLU A 60 20.29 32.36 25.15
CA GLU A 60 19.42 32.07 24.01
C GLU A 60 19.23 30.56 23.81
N LEU A 61 20.26 29.75 24.05
CA LEU A 61 20.16 28.29 24.02
C LEU A 61 19.20 27.75 25.11
N MET A 62 19.27 28.29 26.33
CA MET A 62 18.35 27.89 27.40
C MET A 62 16.90 28.27 27.09
N GLU A 63 16.68 29.44 26.49
CA GLU A 63 15.36 29.90 26.08
C GLU A 63 14.78 29.01 24.97
N LEU A 64 15.58 28.72 23.94
CA LEU A 64 15.22 27.78 22.87
C LEU A 64 14.85 26.39 23.42
N CYS A 65 15.59 25.86 24.39
CA CYS A 65 15.25 24.58 25.02
C CYS A 65 13.88 24.62 25.72
N ARG A 66 13.54 25.72 26.41
CA ARG A 66 12.23 25.87 27.07
C ARG A 66 11.11 26.00 26.04
N GLU A 67 11.32 26.76 24.97
CA GLU A 67 10.36 26.90 23.89
C GLU A 67 10.09 25.57 23.18
N LEU A 68 11.14 24.83 22.84
CA LEU A 68 11.02 23.51 22.21
C LEU A 68 10.27 22.54 23.10
N HIS A 69 10.58 22.50 24.40
CA HIS A 69 9.86 21.64 25.34
C HIS A 69 8.37 21.97 25.40
N ALA A 70 8.02 23.26 25.51
CA ALA A 70 6.62 23.69 25.53
C ALA A 70 5.89 23.41 24.19
N LYS A 71 6.61 23.50 23.06
CA LYS A 71 6.08 23.11 21.74
C LYS A 71 5.87 21.59 21.67
N THR A 72 6.78 20.77 22.20
CA THR A 72 6.65 19.31 22.22
C THR A 72 5.39 18.89 22.96
N ASP A 73 5.13 19.42 24.16
CA ASP A 73 3.94 19.07 24.94
C ASP A 73 2.65 19.32 24.14
N LYS A 74 2.54 20.51 23.52
CA LYS A 74 1.37 20.85 22.68
C LYS A 74 1.22 19.93 21.47
N VAL A 75 2.34 19.62 20.79
CA VAL A 75 2.32 18.75 19.61
C VAL A 75 1.95 17.32 19.99
N ASP A 76 2.37 16.84 21.16
CA ASP A 76 1.99 15.52 21.66
C ASP A 76 0.52 15.42 22.04
N ASP A 77 -0.06 16.47 22.64
CA ASP A 77 -1.50 16.55 22.88
C ASP A 77 -2.28 16.49 21.56
N GLU A 78 -1.89 17.28 20.56
CA GLU A 78 -2.50 17.24 19.22
C GLU A 78 -2.34 15.87 18.55
N ARG A 79 -1.15 15.25 18.70
CA ARG A 79 -0.87 13.91 18.18
C ARG A 79 -1.81 12.88 18.79
N PHE A 80 -2.03 12.95 20.10
CA PHE A 80 -2.94 12.07 20.83
C PHE A 80 -4.39 12.22 20.34
N ASP A 81 -4.87 13.46 20.17
CA ASP A 81 -6.21 13.72 19.65
C ASP A 81 -6.41 13.19 18.22
N ILE A 82 -5.40 13.36 17.36
CA ILE A 82 -5.42 12.81 16.00
C ILE A 82 -5.44 11.28 16.03
N GLU A 83 -4.60 10.66 16.87
CA GLU A 83 -4.55 9.21 17.02
C GLU A 83 -5.90 8.64 17.49
N LEU A 84 -6.57 9.30 18.43
CA LEU A 84 -7.91 8.92 18.87
C LEU A 84 -8.94 9.02 17.74
N LYS A 85 -8.88 10.04 16.89
CA LYS A 85 -9.78 10.18 15.72
C LYS A 85 -9.54 9.06 14.70
N VAL A 86 -8.27 8.75 14.40
CA VAL A 86 -7.93 7.63 13.51
C VAL A 86 -8.44 6.32 14.07
N LYS A 87 -8.23 6.05 15.37
CA LYS A 87 -8.70 4.84 16.04
C LYS A 87 -10.22 4.69 15.99
N LYS A 88 -10.98 5.78 16.17
CA LYS A 88 -12.44 5.76 16.03
C LYS A 88 -12.87 5.39 14.61
N ASN A 89 -12.22 5.96 13.60
CA ASN A 89 -12.52 5.63 12.20
C ASN A 89 -12.18 4.18 11.89
N ASP A 90 -11.06 3.67 12.39
CA ASP A 90 -10.66 2.27 12.20
C ASP A 90 -11.68 1.31 12.83
N GLN A 91 -12.14 1.61 14.06
CA GLN A 91 -13.19 0.85 14.73
C GLN A 91 -14.50 0.86 13.93
N GLU A 92 -14.92 2.03 13.42
CA GLU A 92 -16.12 2.13 12.59
C GLU A 92 -15.98 1.31 11.30
N ILE A 93 -14.82 1.35 10.65
CA ILE A 93 -14.53 0.53 9.46
C ILE A 93 -14.60 -0.97 9.79
N GLU A 94 -14.05 -1.40 10.93
CA GLU A 94 -14.13 -2.79 11.39
C GLU A 94 -15.58 -3.23 11.62
N GLU A 95 -16.38 -2.42 12.31
CA GLU A 95 -17.79 -2.68 12.54
C GLU A 95 -18.59 -2.76 11.22
N LEU A 96 -18.35 -1.82 10.31
CA LEU A 96 -18.99 -1.82 8.99
C LEU A 96 -18.59 -3.04 8.17
N ASN A 97 -17.32 -3.42 8.19
CA ASN A 97 -16.84 -4.64 7.52
C ASN A 97 -17.51 -5.90 8.08
N GLN A 98 -17.71 -5.97 9.40
CA GLN A 98 -18.42 -7.08 10.04
C GLN A 98 -19.89 -7.12 9.61
N LYS A 99 -20.58 -5.96 9.61
CA LYS A 99 -21.98 -5.86 9.11
C LYS A 99 -22.08 -6.29 7.64
N ILE A 100 -21.15 -5.83 6.79
CA ILE A 100 -21.09 -6.23 5.37
C ILE A 100 -20.90 -7.74 5.24
N PHE A 101 -20.04 -8.34 6.07
CA PHE A 101 -19.78 -9.77 6.06
C PHE A 101 -21.04 -10.58 6.41
N GLU A 102 -21.80 -10.14 7.42
CA GLU A 102 -23.07 -10.76 7.81
C GLU A 102 -24.13 -10.62 6.72
N LEU A 103 -24.25 -9.43 6.10
CA LEU A 103 -25.23 -9.15 5.04
C LEU A 103 -24.94 -9.85 3.71
N ARG A 104 -23.68 -10.01 3.33
CA ARG A 104 -23.29 -10.73 2.09
C ARG A 104 -23.64 -12.23 2.12
N GLY A 105 -24.12 -12.72 3.26
CA GLY A 105 -24.47 -14.12 3.46
C GLY A 105 -23.22 -14.97 3.72
N LYS A 106 -23.42 -16.04 4.50
CA LYS A 106 -22.40 -16.96 5.00
C LYS A 106 -21.75 -17.80 3.87
N PHE A 107 -21.05 -17.18 2.90
CA PHE A 107 -19.93 -17.86 2.26
C PHE A 107 -18.96 -18.15 3.39
N LYS A 108 -19.02 -19.36 3.96
CA LYS A 108 -18.08 -19.77 5.00
C LYS A 108 -16.70 -19.49 4.45
N ARG A 109 -15.99 -18.53 5.07
CA ARG A 109 -14.56 -18.35 4.85
C ARG A 109 -13.99 -19.77 4.96
N PRO A 110 -13.43 -20.36 3.88
CA PRO A 110 -12.91 -21.72 3.97
C PRO A 110 -12.02 -21.75 5.20
N PRO A 111 -12.19 -22.74 6.11
CA PRO A 111 -11.47 -22.74 7.39
C PRO A 111 -9.99 -22.50 7.09
N LEU A 112 -9.37 -21.56 7.83
CA LEU A 112 -7.98 -21.18 7.62
C LEU A 112 -7.12 -22.44 7.67
N ARG A 113 -6.76 -22.98 6.51
CA ARG A 113 -5.86 -24.13 6.43
C ARG A 113 -4.49 -23.59 6.79
N ARG A 114 -3.78 -24.26 7.70
CA ARG A 114 -2.35 -24.00 7.94
C ARG A 114 -1.61 -24.27 6.62
N VAL A 115 -1.37 -23.22 5.85
CA VAL A 115 -0.56 -23.28 4.64
C VAL A 115 0.88 -23.42 5.10
N ARG A 116 1.45 -24.61 4.90
CA ARG A 116 2.89 -24.83 5.07
C ARG A 116 3.64 -24.12 3.94
N MET A 117 4.93 -23.87 4.14
CA MET A 117 5.81 -23.33 3.09
C MET A 117 5.59 -24.09 1.78
N SER A 118 5.39 -23.36 0.68
CA SER A 118 5.22 -23.99 -0.64
C SER A 118 6.53 -24.67 -1.05
N ALA A 119 6.44 -25.70 -1.89
CA ALA A 119 7.63 -26.36 -2.43
C ALA A 119 8.59 -25.36 -3.10
N ASP A 120 8.04 -24.38 -3.81
CA ASP A 120 8.80 -23.33 -4.49
C ASP A 120 9.52 -22.39 -3.50
N GLN A 121 8.86 -22.01 -2.39
CA GLN A 121 9.50 -21.23 -1.32
C GLN A 121 10.58 -22.02 -0.60
N MET A 122 10.33 -23.30 -0.32
CA MET A 122 11.29 -24.18 0.34
C MET A 122 12.51 -24.41 -0.55
N LEU A 123 12.32 -24.69 -1.84
CA LEU A 123 13.41 -24.86 -2.81
C LEU A 123 14.20 -23.58 -3.00
N ARG A 124 13.55 -22.42 -3.07
CA ARG A 124 14.24 -21.13 -3.14
C ARG A 124 15.04 -20.82 -1.87
N ALA A 125 14.54 -21.19 -0.70
CA ALA A 125 15.26 -21.02 0.56
C ALA A 125 16.48 -21.96 0.67
N LEU A 126 16.36 -23.21 0.21
CA LEU A 126 17.42 -24.22 0.28
C LEU A 126 18.47 -24.07 -0.82
N LEU A 127 18.06 -23.71 -2.03
CA LEU A 127 18.90 -23.70 -3.23
C LEU A 127 19.28 -22.28 -3.69
N GLY A 128 18.72 -21.24 -3.06
CA GLY A 128 19.01 -19.85 -3.36
C GLY A 128 18.82 -19.51 -4.84
N SER A 129 19.85 -18.93 -5.46
CA SER A 129 19.83 -18.51 -6.86
C SER A 129 19.81 -19.66 -7.88
N LYS A 130 20.01 -20.91 -7.45
CA LYS A 130 20.00 -22.09 -8.34
C LYS A 130 18.58 -22.52 -8.71
N HIS A 131 17.59 -22.20 -7.88
CA HIS A 131 16.18 -22.48 -8.19
C HIS A 131 15.61 -21.38 -9.10
N LYS A 132 15.64 -21.62 -10.42
CA LYS A 132 15.10 -20.72 -11.46
C LYS A 132 13.79 -21.20 -12.07
N VAL A 133 13.27 -22.35 -11.63
CA VAL A 133 12.09 -23.01 -12.21
C VAL A 133 10.87 -22.69 -11.36
N THR A 134 9.91 -21.96 -11.91
CA THR A 134 8.60 -21.79 -11.29
C THR A 134 7.82 -23.10 -11.44
N MET A 135 7.36 -23.68 -10.33
CA MET A 135 6.50 -24.88 -10.36
C MET A 135 5.04 -24.55 -10.74
N ASP A 136 4.83 -23.61 -11.65
CA ASP A 136 3.52 -23.28 -12.17
C ASP A 136 3.13 -24.23 -13.30
N LEU A 137 1.82 -24.47 -13.48
CA LEU A 137 1.30 -25.39 -14.52
C LEU A 137 1.80 -25.04 -15.94
N ARG A 138 2.26 -23.81 -16.15
CA ARG A 138 2.68 -23.29 -17.45
C ARG A 138 4.15 -23.58 -17.78
N SER A 139 5.01 -23.87 -16.81
CA SER A 139 6.46 -24.00 -17.05
C SER A 139 6.84 -25.25 -17.86
N ASN A 140 6.02 -26.30 -17.82
CA ASN A 140 6.24 -27.55 -18.57
C ASN A 140 5.45 -27.65 -19.89
N LEU A 141 4.65 -26.64 -20.24
CA LEU A 141 3.90 -26.67 -21.51
C LEU A 141 4.84 -26.33 -22.67
N LYS A 142 4.89 -27.21 -23.67
CA LYS A 142 5.69 -27.01 -24.88
C LYS A 142 5.16 -25.79 -25.65
N THR A 143 5.96 -24.74 -25.77
CA THR A 143 5.63 -23.58 -26.60
C THR A 143 5.88 -23.93 -28.07
N VAL A 144 4.83 -23.91 -28.88
CA VAL A 144 4.98 -23.95 -30.34
C VAL A 144 5.34 -22.53 -30.77
N LYS A 145 6.47 -22.36 -31.46
CA LYS A 145 6.82 -21.06 -32.05
C LYS A 145 5.74 -20.70 -33.06
N GLU A 146 5.04 -19.58 -32.85
CA GLU A 146 4.13 -19.07 -33.89
C GLU A 146 4.97 -18.74 -35.13
N THR A 147 4.76 -19.50 -36.21
CA THR A 147 5.22 -19.13 -37.53
C THR A 147 4.44 -17.90 -37.93
N LYS A 148 5.09 -16.72 -37.88
CA LYS A 148 4.54 -15.50 -38.47
C LYS A 148 4.19 -15.80 -39.93
N LYS A 149 2.91 -15.76 -40.25
CA LYS A 149 2.43 -15.60 -41.63
C LYS A 149 2.21 -14.11 -41.87
#